data_AF-P46443-F1
#
_entry.id   AF-P46443-F1
#
_cell.length_a   1.000
_cell.length_b   1.000
_cell.length_c   1.000
_cell.angle_alpha   90.00
_cell.angle_beta   90.00
_cell.angle_gamma   90.00
#
_symmetry.space_group_name_H-M   'P 1'
#
loop_
_entity.id
_entity.type
_entity.pdbx_description
1 polymer ?
#
loop_
_entity_poly.entity_id
_entity_poly.type
_entity_poly.pdbx_seq_one_letter_code
_entity_poly.pdbx_strand_id
1 'polypeptide(L)' 'VDENAEDTHGLCGEKTCSPAQVCLNNECACTAIRCMIFCPNGFKVDENGCEYPCTCA' A
#
# COMPACT_ATOMS: atom_id res chain seq x y z
N VAL A 1 19.82 18.48 -13.14
CA VAL A 1 19.53 17.97 -11.80
C VAL A 1 18.06 17.62 -11.82
N ASP A 2 17.78 16.33 -11.89
CA ASP A 2 16.62 15.64 -11.33
C ASP A 2 17.10 14.19 -11.21
N GLU A 3 18.12 14.06 -10.36
CA GLU A 3 18.51 12.79 -9.76
C GLU A 3 17.33 12.41 -8.86
N ASN A 4 16.83 11.18 -9.01
CA ASN A 4 15.96 10.54 -8.02
C ASN A 4 14.51 11.05 -7.95
N ALA A 5 13.68 10.70 -8.94
CA ALA A 5 12.29 10.38 -8.63
C ALA A 5 12.25 8.97 -8.00
N GLU A 6 12.89 8.85 -6.84
CA GLU A 6 12.60 7.78 -5.90
C GLU A 6 11.10 7.89 -5.57
N ASP A 7 10.43 6.75 -5.67
CA ASP A 7 9.06 6.54 -5.23
C ASP A 7 7.97 6.96 -6.22
N THR A 8 7.89 6.21 -7.31
CA THR A 8 6.65 6.08 -8.11
C THR A 8 5.54 5.40 -7.28
N HIS A 9 5.12 5.99 -6.16
CA HIS A 9 3.73 5.93 -5.69
C HIS A 9 2.81 6.69 -6.66
N GLY A 10 3.12 6.57 -7.94
CA GLY A 10 2.69 7.38 -9.05
C GLY A 10 1.23 7.12 -9.29
N LEU A 11 0.46 8.19 -9.12
CA LEU A 11 -0.85 8.44 -9.73
C LEU A 11 -1.57 7.18 -10.24
N CYS A 12 -2.59 6.77 -9.49
CA CYS A 12 -3.59 5.82 -9.93
C CYS A 12 -4.83 6.57 -10.43
N GLY A 13 -4.94 6.69 -11.76
CA GLY A 13 -5.92 7.61 -12.35
C GLY A 13 -5.63 9.05 -11.93
N GLU A 14 -6.58 9.67 -11.23
CA GLU A 14 -6.49 11.06 -10.75
C GLU A 14 -6.10 11.18 -9.26
N LYS A 15 -5.79 10.06 -8.59
CA LYS A 15 -5.46 10.03 -7.16
C LYS A 15 -4.17 9.27 -6.89
N THR A 16 -3.61 9.41 -5.70
CA THR A 16 -2.54 8.53 -5.22
C THR A 16 -3.14 7.44 -4.31
N CYS A 17 -2.56 6.24 -4.35
CA CYS A 17 -2.95 5.18 -3.45
C CYS A 17 -2.13 5.25 -2.16
N SER A 18 -2.70 4.78 -1.04
CA SER A 18 -1.95 4.64 0.20
C SER A 18 -0.88 3.53 0.08
N PRO A 19 0.09 3.46 1.01
CA PRO A 19 1.12 2.43 0.98
C PRO A 19 0.61 0.98 1.04
N ALA A 20 -0.60 0.75 1.57
CA ALA A 20 -1.22 -0.58 1.65
C ALA A 20 -2.12 -0.90 0.44
N GLN A 21 -2.14 -0.03 -0.57
CA GLN A 21 -2.96 -0.17 -1.77
C GLN A 21 -2.10 -0.37 -3.02
N VAL A 22 -2.71 -0.96 -4.04
CA VAL A 22 -2.16 -1.09 -5.40
C VAL A 22 -3.11 -0.41 -6.38
N CYS A 23 -2.58 0.06 -7.50
CA CYS A 23 -3.41 0.59 -8.58
C CYS A 23 -3.92 -0.54 -9.48
N LEU A 24 -5.23 -0.72 -9.56
CA LEU A 24 -5.89 -1.66 -10.46
C LEU A 24 -6.97 -0.91 -11.24
N ASN A 25 -6.89 -0.93 -12.57
CA ASN A 25 -7.90 -0.29 -13.45
C ASN A 25 -8.19 1.19 -13.10
N ASN A 26 -7.14 1.97 -12.75
CA ASN A 26 -7.23 3.35 -12.27
C ASN A 26 -7.97 3.55 -10.93
N GLU A 27 -8.18 2.48 -10.16
CA GLU A 27 -8.72 2.53 -8.81
C GLU A 27 -7.73 1.96 -7.80
N CYS A 28 -7.66 2.58 -6.62
CA CYS A 28 -6.85 2.07 -5.51
C CYS A 28 -7.60 0.95 -4.80
N ALA A 29 -7.00 -0.24 -4.79
CA ALA A 29 -7.52 -1.41 -4.10
C ALA A 29 -6.50 -1.86 -3.05
N CYS A 30 -6.97 -2.38 -1.91
CA CYS A 30 -6.07 -2.95 -0.91
C CYS A 30 -5.25 -4.09 -1.52
N THR A 31 -3.96 -4.16 -1.18
CA THR A 31 -3.13 -5.29 -1.60
C THR A 31 -3.61 -6.57 -0.91
N ALA A 32 -3.70 -7.65 -1.70
CA ALA A 32 -3.94 -9.00 -1.17
C ALA A 32 -2.64 -9.73 -0.79
N ILE A 33 -1.49 -9.10 -1.03
CA ILE A 33 -0.18 -9.68 -0.74
C ILE A 33 0.08 -9.57 0.77
N ARG A 34 0.50 -10.68 1.38
CA ARG A 34 0.90 -10.75 2.79
C ARG A 34 2.26 -11.42 2.90
N CYS A 35 3.12 -10.89 3.76
CA CYS A 35 4.27 -11.60 4.27
C CYS A 35 3.80 -12.78 5.14
N MET A 36 4.54 -13.89 5.08
CA MET A 36 4.30 -15.07 5.92
C MET A 36 4.86 -14.85 7.34
N ILE A 37 4.24 -13.93 8.08
CA ILE A 37 4.59 -13.59 9.46
C ILE A 37 3.38 -13.77 10.37
N PHE A 38 3.64 -14.12 11.63
CA PHE A 38 2.61 -14.12 12.66
C PHE A 38 2.63 -12.78 13.40
N CYS A 39 1.49 -12.11 13.42
CA CYS A 39 1.29 -10.88 14.19
C CYS A 39 0.30 -11.16 15.33
N PRO A 40 0.70 -11.09 16.61
CA PRO A 40 -0.18 -11.37 17.75
C PRO A 40 -1.44 -10.51 17.79
N ASN A 41 -1.35 -9.26 17.31
CA ASN A 41 -2.45 -8.29 17.26
C ASN A 41 -3.00 -8.07 15.84
N GLY A 42 -2.63 -8.94 14.88
CA GLY A 42 -2.98 -8.76 13.47
C GLY A 42 -2.08 -7.78 12.71
N PHE A 43 -2.39 -7.59 11.43
CA PHE A 43 -1.65 -6.67 10.56
C PHE A 43 -2.04 -5.21 10.84
N LYS A 44 -1.08 -4.30 10.68
CA LYS A 44 -1.34 -2.86 10.74
C LYS A 44 -2.33 -2.48 9.65
N VAL A 45 -3.33 -1.66 9.99
CA VAL A 45 -4.34 -1.15 9.06
C VAL A 45 -4.12 0.36 8.85
N ASP A 46 -4.29 0.84 7.63
CA ASP A 46 -4.24 2.26 7.30
C ASP A 46 -5.62 2.94 7.43
N GLU A 47 -5.66 4.24 7.14
CA GLU A 47 -6.90 5.04 7.18
C GLU A 47 -7.96 4.62 6.14
N ASN A 48 -7.58 3.85 5.11
CA ASN A 48 -8.48 3.32 4.09
C ASN A 48 -9.02 1.93 4.45
N GLY A 49 -8.63 1.37 5.61
CA GLY A 49 -9.00 0.01 6.01
C GLY A 49 -8.16 -1.07 5.32
N CYS A 50 -7.06 -0.71 4.64
CA CYS A 50 -6.16 -1.66 4.01
C CYS A 50 -5.07 -2.07 4.99
N GLU A 51 -4.86 -3.38 5.13
CA GLU A 51 -3.77 -3.91 5.95
C GLU A 51 -2.43 -3.81 5.19
N TYR A 52 -1.36 -3.43 5.88
CA TYR A 52 0.01 -3.45 5.35
C TYR A 52 0.45 -4.90 5.07
N PRO A 53 1.21 -5.16 4.00
CA PRO A 53 1.55 -6.53 3.61
C PRO A 53 2.46 -7.21 4.64
N CYS A 54 3.32 -6.47 5.34
CA CYS A 54 4.40 -7.04 6.15
C CYS A 54 4.63 -6.31 7.48
N THR A 55 3.61 -5.61 7.99
CA THR A 55 3.74 -4.80 9.21
C THR A 55 2.65 -5.21 10.20
N CYS A 56 3.06 -5.57 11.42
CA CYS A 56 2.13 -5.84 12.51
C CYS A 56 1.64 -4.53 13.16
N ALA A 57 0.45 -4.58 13.79
CA ALA A 57 -0.12 -3.47 14.56
C ALA A 57 0.62 -3.23 15.89
#